data_AF-A0A357WZV9-F1
#
_entry.id   AF-A0A357WZV9-F1
#
_cell.length_a   1.000
_cell.length_b   1.000
_cell.length_c   1.000
_cell.angle_alpha   90.00
_cell.angle_beta   90.00
_cell.angle_gamma   90.00
#
_symmetry.space_group_name_H-M   'P 1'
#
loop_
_entity.id
_entity.type
_entity.pdbx_description
1 polymer ?
#
loop_
_entity_poly.entity_id
_entity_poly.type
_entity_poly.pdbx_seq_one_letter_code
_entity_poly.pdbx_strand_id
1 'polypeptide(L)'
;MSDIVKKIKYAMSLRTPQAEALSYLDAISLHCDYKKDSKETVEKAATEYCEKQRRIQSGFNFPSFCYAMATGIGKTRLMGACIYYLYKTKGYKHFFILTPGSTIYD
;
A
#
# COMPACT_ATOMS: atom_id res chain seq x y z
N MET A 1 2.85 -14.80 2.21
CA MET A 1 3.30 -13.53 2.81
C MET A 1 4.83 -13.52 2.80
N SER A 2 5.46 -12.53 2.16
CA SER A 2 6.92 -12.43 2.06
C SER A 2 7.58 -12.16 3.42
N ASP A 3 8.89 -12.40 3.50
CA ASP A 3 9.64 -12.23 4.76
C ASP A 3 9.73 -10.78 5.21
N ILE A 4 9.74 -9.82 4.29
CA ILE A 4 9.67 -8.40 4.66
C ILE A 4 8.33 -8.05 5.29
N VAL A 5 7.21 -8.54 4.73
CA VAL A 5 5.88 -8.30 5.31
C VAL A 5 5.76 -8.93 6.70
N LYS A 6 6.31 -10.14 6.92
CA LYS A 6 6.36 -10.78 8.25
C LYS A 6 7.17 -9.94 9.26
N LYS A 7 8.34 -9.43 8.86
CA LYS A 7 9.18 -8.57 9.71
C LYS A 7 8.47 -7.28 10.08
N ILE A 8 7.81 -6.63 9.12
CA ILE A 8 7.04 -5.40 9.36
C ILE A 8 5.83 -5.69 10.24
N LYS A 9 5.10 -6.79 9.99
CA LYS A 9 3.98 -7.23 10.83
C LYS A 9 4.41 -7.35 12.29
N TYR A 10 5.53 -8.02 12.54
CA TYR A 10 6.07 -8.20 13.89
C TYR A 10 6.50 -6.85 14.49
N ALA A 11 7.38 -6.11 13.82
CA ALA A 11 7.96 -4.87 14.35
C ALA A 11 6.91 -3.77 14.62
N MET A 12 5.86 -3.70 13.80
CA MET A 12 4.83 -2.66 13.92
C MET A 12 3.55 -3.17 14.60
N SER A 13 3.51 -4.42 15.07
CA SER A 13 2.32 -5.04 15.67
C SER A 13 1.09 -4.88 14.77
N LEU A 14 1.21 -5.29 13.50
CA LEU A 14 0.09 -5.25 12.55
C LEU A 14 -0.94 -6.33 12.89
N ARG A 15 -2.20 -5.92 13.00
CA ARG A 15 -3.35 -6.83 13.07
C ARG A 15 -3.51 -7.58 11.75
N THR A 16 -4.21 -8.71 11.77
CA THR A 16 -4.39 -9.57 10.58
C THR A 16 -4.84 -8.80 9.32
N PRO A 17 -5.90 -7.95 9.37
CA PRO A 17 -6.33 -7.23 8.16
C PRO A 17 -5.27 -6.24 7.63
N GLN A 18 -4.45 -5.65 8.50
CA GLN A 18 -3.37 -4.74 8.09
C GLN A 18 -2.22 -5.51 7.44
N ALA A 19 -1.87 -6.69 7.98
CA ALA A 19 -0.82 -7.52 7.41
C ALA A 19 -1.24 -8.09 6.03
N GLU A 20 -2.51 -8.46 5.87
CA GLU A 20 -3.08 -8.86 4.59
C GLU A 20 -3.07 -7.69 3.59
N ALA A 21 -3.54 -6.51 4.00
CA ALA A 21 -3.50 -5.31 3.17
C ALA A 21 -2.07 -4.96 2.71
N LEU A 22 -1.07 -5.06 3.59
CA LEU A 22 0.33 -4.86 3.23
C LEU A 22 0.84 -5.95 2.26
N SER A 23 0.38 -7.19 2.40
CA SER A 23 0.76 -8.27 1.49
C SER A 23 0.25 -8.08 0.06
N TYR A 24 -0.89 -7.41 -0.12
CA TYR A 24 -1.35 -7.01 -1.46
C TYR A 24 -0.48 -5.93 -2.07
N LEU A 25 -0.04 -4.92 -1.30
CA LEU A 25 0.92 -3.94 -1.81
C LEU A 25 2.24 -4.61 -2.18
N ASP A 26 2.70 -5.58 -1.38
CA ASP A 26 3.89 -6.37 -1.69
C ASP A 26 3.75 -7.14 -3.00
N ALA A 27 2.64 -7.86 -3.18
CA ALA A 27 2.36 -8.57 -4.43
C ALA A 27 2.34 -7.61 -5.63
N ILE A 28 1.59 -6.51 -5.57
CA ILE A 28 1.56 -5.50 -6.64
C ILE A 28 2.97 -4.97 -6.93
N SER A 29 3.71 -4.63 -5.88
CA SER A 29 5.08 -4.08 -6.00
C SER A 29 6.08 -5.06 -6.61
N LEU A 30 5.85 -6.37 -6.53
CA LEU A 30 6.72 -7.36 -7.20
C LEU A 30 6.48 -7.42 -8.72
N HIS A 31 5.31 -6.99 -9.17
CA HIS A 31 4.87 -7.09 -10.56
C HIS A 31 4.86 -5.74 -11.31
N CYS A 32 5.40 -4.67 -10.71
CA CYS A 32 5.62 -3.40 -11.39
C CYS A 32 6.79 -2.57 -10.81
N ASP A 33 7.25 -1.61 -11.62
CA ASP A 33 8.16 -0.53 -11.25
C ASP A 33 7.43 0.83 -11.39
N TYR A 34 6.99 1.38 -10.25
CA TYR A 34 6.25 2.64 -10.21
C TYR A 34 7.00 3.86 -10.81
N LYS A 35 8.33 3.77 -11.05
CA LYS A 35 9.10 4.86 -11.67
C LYS A 35 9.16 4.77 -13.19
N LYS A 36 8.96 3.59 -13.77
CA LYS A 36 9.19 3.33 -15.20
C LYS A 36 7.95 2.88 -15.93
N ASP A 37 7.08 2.15 -15.25
CA ASP A 37 5.89 1.60 -15.86
C ASP A 37 4.84 2.67 -16.09
N SER A 38 4.06 2.51 -17.17
CA SER A 38 2.91 3.36 -17.44
C SER A 38 1.82 3.15 -16.39
N LYS A 39 0.87 4.09 -16.34
CA LYS A 39 -0.32 3.98 -15.49
C LYS A 39 -1.06 2.66 -15.73
N GLU A 40 -1.26 2.28 -16.99
CA GLU A 40 -2.01 1.09 -17.38
C GLU A 40 -1.32 -0.19 -16.91
N THR A 41 0.02 -0.24 -17.00
CA THR A 41 0.80 -1.38 -16.52
C THR A 41 0.67 -1.54 -15.01
N VAL A 42 0.80 -0.45 -14.25
CA VAL A 42 0.65 -0.49 -12.79
C VAL A 42 -0.79 -0.82 -12.38
N GLU A 43 -1.80 -0.27 -13.06
CA GLU A 43 -3.22 -0.58 -12.80
C GLU A 43 -3.58 -2.03 -13.15
N LYS A 44 -2.97 -2.60 -14.19
CA LYS A 44 -3.09 -4.01 -14.54
C LYS A 44 -2.51 -4.90 -13.45
N ALA A 45 -1.29 -4.62 -12.99
CA ALA A 45 -0.68 -5.34 -11.86
C ALA A 45 -1.54 -5.19 -10.60
N ALA A 46 -2.03 -3.98 -10.30
CA ALA A 46 -2.93 -3.76 -9.19
C ALA A 46 -4.21 -4.62 -9.29
N THR A 47 -4.82 -4.68 -10.48
CA THR A 47 -6.01 -5.51 -10.73
C THR A 47 -5.73 -7.00 -10.50
N GLU A 48 -4.60 -7.52 -10.99
CA GLU A 48 -4.25 -8.95 -10.91
C GLU A 48 -3.89 -9.40 -9.48
N TYR A 49 -3.27 -8.52 -8.70
CA TYR A 49 -2.67 -8.86 -7.40
C TYR A 49 -3.38 -8.23 -6.19
N CYS A 50 -4.49 -7.51 -6.37
CA CYS A 50 -5.30 -7.01 -5.25
C CYS A 50 -6.24 -8.07 -4.67
N GLU A 51 -6.85 -7.74 -3.53
CA GLU A 51 -7.88 -8.57 -2.90
C GLU A 51 -9.00 -8.90 -3.88
N LYS A 52 -9.26 -10.20 -4.10
CA LYS A 52 -10.32 -10.71 -4.99
C LYS A 52 -10.19 -10.26 -6.45
N GLN A 53 -9.02 -9.79 -6.88
CA GLN A 53 -8.72 -9.43 -8.27
C GLN A 53 -9.72 -8.46 -8.89
N ARG A 54 -10.14 -7.46 -8.11
CA ARG A 54 -11.08 -6.43 -8.57
C ARG A 54 -10.42 -5.56 -9.62
N ARG A 55 -11.18 -5.16 -10.65
CA ARG A 55 -10.70 -4.21 -11.65
C ARG A 55 -10.36 -2.86 -10.99
N ILE A 56 -9.10 -2.45 -11.11
CA ILE A 56 -8.59 -1.15 -10.65
C ILE A 56 -8.33 -0.30 -11.88
N GLN A 57 -9.02 0.84 -11.95
CA GLN A 57 -8.82 1.86 -12.96
C GLN A 57 -9.10 3.22 -12.32
N SER A 58 -8.08 4.07 -12.23
CA SER A 58 -8.19 5.37 -11.58
C SER A 58 -8.52 6.46 -12.60
N GLY A 59 -9.26 7.49 -12.17
CA GLY A 59 -9.50 8.70 -12.97
C GLY A 59 -8.33 9.68 -12.97
N PHE A 60 -7.26 9.39 -12.21
CA PHE A 60 -6.09 10.27 -12.11
C PHE A 60 -5.13 10.06 -13.29
N ASN A 61 -4.23 11.02 -13.51
CA ASN A 61 -3.17 10.91 -14.53
C ASN A 61 -1.98 10.06 -14.06
N PHE A 62 -2.08 9.44 -12.90
CA PHE A 62 -1.07 8.56 -12.29
C PHE A 62 -1.78 7.31 -11.73
N PRO A 63 -1.08 6.17 -11.59
CA PRO A 63 -1.70 4.98 -11.02
C PRO A 63 -2.08 5.20 -9.55
N SER A 64 -3.30 4.83 -9.22
CA SER A 64 -3.83 4.99 -7.86
C SER A 64 -4.73 3.81 -7.49
N PHE A 65 -4.54 3.27 -6.29
CA PHE A 65 -5.37 2.23 -5.72
C PHE A 65 -5.59 2.50 -4.22
N CYS A 66 -6.64 1.90 -3.66
CA CYS A 66 -7.15 2.24 -2.34
C CYS A 66 -7.39 1.01 -1.48
N TYR A 67 -7.16 1.14 -0.18
CA TYR A 67 -7.60 0.17 0.82
C TYR A 67 -9.00 0.52 1.31
N ALA A 68 -9.98 -0.34 1.02
CA ALA A 68 -11.32 -0.26 1.60
C ALA A 68 -11.33 -0.92 2.99
N MET A 69 -11.12 -0.15 4.05
CA MET A 69 -11.11 -0.65 5.44
C MET A 69 -11.95 0.20 6.39
N ALA A 70 -12.66 -0.46 7.31
CA ALA A 70 -13.46 0.20 8.34
C ALA A 70 -12.61 1.09 9.28
N THR A 71 -13.29 2.01 9.97
CA THR A 71 -12.69 2.82 11.05
C THR A 71 -12.26 1.92 12.23
N GLY A 72 -11.30 2.37 13.03
CA GLY A 72 -10.79 1.61 14.18
C GLY A 72 -9.87 0.40 13.87
N ILE A 73 -9.72 0.00 12.60
CA ILE A 73 -8.83 -1.10 12.19
C ILE A 73 -7.33 -0.70 12.19
N GLY A 74 -7.04 0.61 12.24
CA GLY A 74 -5.67 1.14 12.31
C GLY A 74 -5.09 1.56 10.95
N LYS A 75 -5.85 2.32 10.15
CA LYS A 75 -5.40 2.84 8.84
C LYS A 75 -4.06 3.60 8.92
N THR A 76 -3.87 4.43 9.95
CA THR A 76 -2.62 5.21 10.15
C THR A 76 -1.40 4.31 10.33
N ARG A 77 -1.54 3.21 11.07
CA ARG A 77 -0.46 2.24 11.25
C ARG A 77 -0.17 1.46 9.96
N LEU A 78 -1.21 1.10 9.19
CA LEU A 78 -1.01 0.50 7.86
C LEU A 78 -0.27 1.46 6.92
N MET A 79 -0.64 2.74 6.90
CA MET A 79 0.04 3.76 6.10
C MET A 79 1.55 3.80 6.42
N GLY A 80 1.92 3.86 7.71
CA GLY A 80 3.33 3.81 8.11
C GLY A 80 4.04 2.52 7.67
N ALA A 81 3.35 1.38 7.72
CA ALA A 81 3.88 0.10 7.26
C ALA A 81 4.12 0.08 5.73
N CYS A 82 3.22 0.66 4.94
CA CYS A 82 3.39 0.81 3.49
C CYS A 82 4.56 1.74 3.14
N ILE A 83 4.71 2.86 3.86
CA ILE A 83 5.83 3.79 3.70
C ILE A 83 7.16 3.07 3.97
N TYR A 84 7.25 2.38 5.11
CA TYR A 84 8.47 1.64 5.47
C TYR A 84 8.76 0.51 4.49
N TYR A 85 7.73 -0.20 4.03
CA TYR A 85 7.86 -1.21 2.98
C TYR A 85 8.50 -0.61 1.72
N LEU A 86 7.93 0.45 1.15
CA LEU A 86 8.42 1.09 -0.08
C LEU A 86 9.83 1.69 0.10
N TYR A 87 10.14 2.21 1.29
CA TYR A 87 11.49 2.63 1.63
C TYR A 87 12.49 1.46 1.55
N LYS A 88 12.17 0.32 2.16
CA LYS A 88 13.07 -0.83 2.24
C LYS A 88 13.17 -1.62 0.94
N THR A 89 12.11 -1.72 0.15
CA THR A 89 12.08 -2.53 -1.08
C THR A 89 12.35 -1.73 -2.34
N LYS A 90 11.96 -0.46 -2.40
CA LYS A 90 12.07 0.39 -3.60
C LYS A 90 12.98 1.60 -3.40
N GLY A 91 13.44 1.87 -2.18
CA GLY A 91 14.34 2.97 -1.87
C GLY A 91 13.67 4.36 -1.89
N TYR A 92 12.34 4.42 -1.77
CA TYR A 92 11.60 5.69 -1.79
C TYR A 92 11.75 6.42 -0.46
N LYS A 93 12.07 7.72 -0.50
CA LYS A 93 12.39 8.54 0.68
C LYS A 93 11.47 9.74 0.88
N HIS A 94 10.70 10.10 -0.13
CA HIS A 94 9.82 11.26 -0.11
C HIS A 94 8.39 10.79 -0.25
N PHE A 95 7.56 11.08 0.76
CA PHE A 95 6.16 10.72 0.80
C PHE A 95 5.36 11.97 1.15
N PHE A 96 4.27 12.18 0.41
CA PHE A 96 3.31 13.24 0.68
C PHE A 96 2.07 12.62 1.30
N ILE A 97 1.69 13.08 2.50
CA ILE A 97 0.52 12.59 3.22
C ILE A 97 -0.48 13.73 3.31
N LEU A 98 -1.63 13.56 2.66
CA LEU A 98 -2.76 14.47 2.77
C LEU A 98 -3.78 13.88 3.73
N THR A 99 -4.09 14.62 4.79
CA THR A 99 -5.05 14.20 5.84
C THR A 99 -5.81 15.42 6.35
N PRO A 100 -7.05 15.27 6.88
CA PRO A 100 -7.72 16.36 7.58
C PRO A 100 -6.87 16.88 8.74
N GLY A 101 -6.91 18.20 8.99
CA GLY A 101 -6.10 18.84 10.03
C GLY A 101 -6.32 18.25 11.42
N SER A 102 -7.55 17.86 11.76
CA SER A 102 -7.87 17.22 13.05
C SER A 102 -7.06 15.95 13.30
N THR A 103 -6.82 15.13 12.26
CA THR A 103 -6.05 13.87 12.39
C THR A 103 -4.56 14.07 12.66
N ILE A 104 -4.02 15.28 12.51
CA ILE A 104 -2.60 15.59 12.76
C ILE A 104 -2.38 15.97 14.22
N TYR A 105 -3.35 16.68 14.81
CA TYR A 105 -3.22 17.26 16.15
C TYR A 105 -3.86 16.39 17.24
N ASP A 106 -4.68 15.41 16.84
CA ASP A 106 -5.23 14.36 17.71
C ASP A 106 -4.35 13.08 17.66
#